data_AF-A0A7J6RHB6-F1
#
_entry.id   AF-A0A7J6RHB6-F1
#
_cell.length_a   1.000
_cell.length_b   1.000
_cell.length_c   1.000
_cell.angle_alpha   90.00
_cell.angle_beta   90.00
_cell.angle_gamma   90.00
#
_symmetry.space_group_name_H-M   'P 1'
#
loop_
_entity.id
_entity.type
_entity.pdbx_description
1 polymer ?
#
loop_
_entity_poly.entity_id
_entity_poly.type
_entity_poly.pdbx_seq_one_letter_code
_entity_poly.pdbx_strand_id
1 'polypeptide(L)'
;MVDDAEALMKEKEKIRRERSLLRLYKENRALLSKISGRLTAASSPSNDHLTLAGYAALENSAIELTRIELALAGAQSMTSADTSGESEATKYVDSLRGDLTTARDQLHQTLLQELNHLLKVFAEAPSEEPSSVSSMCLIATCRGLVNLGHTSDIWSSVVSILVEKQLEDIAGSEQGGLTVASSGAAAAVLLTPFFEKVKAVFGSQTNALAKLNECLKGVEGLHLLPECLLRPVLLDVQQRVPSVFMPTYPVQFAENYAAAQGFIREVGAGQEAYLMTASWLTAFEAKWKTNVYFSLRQREIAQQVRRELFTREENPLAILRSQIWKDAGALARLMPQLIPRCLHLTCDLLSAWQGHISSQTMSGSTDPGLALSFCKDLSTVSSELDPDAAGGLGSDIINIAGEEMADGVTQLLAVCIDRLKRQVSEVEACLIKSLVNAVVPKLEGVKQIPVLYRMTAKSAPTTHSAYVDNASSILTDFAQKYSKDYSDEVNKVLIRVGDECAERFAERCKAVLEKEESLSRFTHQTK
;
A
#
# COMPACT_ATOMS: atom_id res chain seq x y z
N MET A 1 -66.09 32.49 8.62
CA MET A 1 -65.73 31.93 9.94
C MET A 1 -64.44 31.11 9.90
N VAL A 2 -64.35 30.03 9.12
CA VAL A 2 -63.08 29.26 9.01
C VAL A 2 -61.99 30.11 8.33
N ASP A 3 -62.31 30.74 7.19
CA ASP A 3 -61.37 31.61 6.47
C ASP A 3 -60.89 32.81 7.32
N ASP A 4 -61.77 33.40 8.13
CA ASP A 4 -61.42 34.51 9.03
C ASP A 4 -60.49 34.05 10.17
N ALA A 5 -60.74 32.86 10.71
CA ALA A 5 -59.88 32.26 11.74
C ALA A 5 -58.49 31.90 11.18
N GLU A 6 -58.43 31.39 9.94
CA GLU A 6 -57.17 31.15 9.25
C GLU A 6 -56.40 32.45 8.97
N ALA A 7 -57.09 33.52 8.55
CA ALA A 7 -56.48 34.83 8.35
C ALA A 7 -55.90 35.41 9.65
N LEU A 8 -56.64 35.33 10.77
CA LEU A 8 -56.17 35.77 12.07
C LEU A 8 -54.99 34.94 12.60
N MET A 9 -54.98 33.62 12.35
CA MET A 9 -53.87 32.76 12.72
C MET A 9 -52.61 33.10 11.92
N LYS A 10 -52.73 33.34 10.60
CA LYS A 10 -51.63 33.81 9.74
C LYS A 10 -51.08 35.15 10.21
N GLU A 11 -51.95 36.11 10.54
CA GLU A 11 -51.52 37.43 11.04
C GLU A 11 -50.84 37.34 12.42
N LYS A 12 -51.37 36.51 13.32
CA LYS A 12 -50.74 36.25 14.63
C LYS A 12 -49.36 35.62 14.49
N GLU A 13 -49.19 34.69 13.55
CA GLU A 13 -47.88 34.11 13.25
C GLU A 13 -46.92 35.15 12.66
N LYS A 14 -47.39 36.00 11.75
CA LYS A 14 -46.60 37.10 11.19
C LYS A 14 -46.09 38.03 12.31
N ILE A 15 -46.97 38.49 13.20
CA ILE A 15 -46.59 39.35 14.35
C ILE A 15 -45.58 38.65 15.27
N ARG A 16 -45.77 37.34 15.53
CA ARG A 16 -44.81 36.57 16.34
C ARG A 16 -43.43 36.49 15.67
N ARG A 17 -43.38 36.27 14.36
CA ARG A 17 -42.13 36.25 13.58
C ARG A 17 -41.45 37.63 13.63
N GLU A 18 -42.18 38.71 13.37
CA GLU A 18 -41.65 40.09 13.42
C GLU A 18 -41.12 40.44 14.82
N ARG A 19 -41.84 40.11 15.88
CA ARG A 19 -41.38 40.33 17.25
C ARG A 19 -40.11 39.55 17.58
N SER A 20 -40.00 38.32 17.07
CA SER A 20 -38.80 37.49 17.22
C SER A 20 -37.60 38.13 16.51
N LEU A 21 -37.79 38.59 15.26
CA LEU A 21 -36.75 39.26 14.47
C LEU A 21 -36.28 40.56 15.13
N LEU A 22 -37.20 41.39 15.64
CA LEU A 22 -36.86 42.64 16.32
C LEU A 22 -36.11 42.41 17.64
N ARG A 23 -36.46 41.36 18.39
CA ARG A 23 -35.71 40.98 19.60
C ARG A 23 -34.28 40.58 19.24
N LEU A 24 -34.13 39.71 18.23
CA LEU A 24 -32.83 39.26 17.73
C LEU A 24 -31.99 40.44 17.24
N TYR A 25 -32.59 41.37 16.50
CA TYR A 25 -31.92 42.59 16.05
C TYR A 25 -31.39 43.42 17.24
N LYS A 26 -32.23 43.69 18.25
CA LYS A 26 -31.85 44.52 19.39
C LYS A 26 -30.71 43.91 20.21
N GLU A 27 -30.76 42.60 20.46
CA GLU A 27 -29.73 41.88 21.21
C GLU A 27 -28.40 41.88 20.44
N ASN A 28 -28.44 41.55 19.14
CA ASN A 28 -27.23 41.47 18.33
C ASN A 28 -26.62 42.85 18.01
N ARG A 29 -27.45 43.90 17.85
CA ARG A 29 -26.97 45.27 17.63
C ARG A 29 -26.19 45.81 18.83
N ALA A 30 -26.62 45.49 20.05
CA ALA A 30 -25.90 45.87 21.26
C ALA A 30 -24.53 45.18 21.36
N LEU A 31 -24.47 43.89 21.00
CA LEU A 31 -23.20 43.15 20.92
C LEU A 31 -22.26 43.72 19.86
N LEU A 32 -22.76 44.01 18.64
CA LEU A 32 -21.96 44.63 17.58
C LEU A 32 -21.40 45.99 17.99
N SER A 33 -22.19 46.82 18.67
CA SER A 33 -21.72 48.12 19.18
C SER A 33 -20.55 47.94 20.17
N LYS A 34 -20.65 46.93 21.06
CA LYS A 34 -19.57 46.59 22.00
C LYS A 34 -18.31 46.09 21.27
N ILE A 35 -18.47 45.26 20.24
CA ILE A 35 -17.36 44.75 19.42
C ILE A 35 -16.68 45.90 18.67
N SER A 36 -17.46 46.79 18.04
CA SER A 36 -16.93 47.98 17.36
C SER A 36 -16.17 48.90 18.32
N GLY A 37 -16.66 49.06 19.56
CA GLY A 37 -15.92 49.78 20.61
C GLY A 37 -14.58 49.14 20.97
N ARG A 38 -14.49 47.80 21.01
CA ARG A 38 -13.21 47.10 21.23
C ARG A 38 -12.26 47.24 20.04
N LEU A 39 -12.78 47.14 18.81
CA LEU A 39 -11.99 47.28 17.58
C LEU A 39 -11.38 48.68 17.43
N THR A 40 -12.17 49.71 17.69
CA THR A 40 -11.70 51.10 17.66
C THR A 40 -10.64 51.36 18.73
N ALA A 41 -10.76 50.76 19.92
CA ALA A 41 -9.73 50.83 20.95
C ALA A 41 -8.44 50.08 20.56
N ALA A 42 -8.56 48.93 19.90
CA ALA A 42 -7.42 48.15 19.40
C ALA A 42 -6.68 48.85 18.24
N SER A 43 -7.40 49.59 17.39
CA SER A 43 -6.83 50.32 16.25
C SER A 43 -6.21 51.67 16.62
N SER A 44 -6.24 52.07 17.89
CA SER A 44 -5.75 53.38 18.31
C SER A 44 -4.21 53.43 18.24
N PRO A 45 -3.61 54.38 17.49
CA PRO A 45 -2.16 54.47 17.28
C PRO A 45 -1.36 54.84 18.54
N SER A 46 -2.02 55.01 19.68
CA SER A 46 -1.39 55.30 20.98
C SER A 46 -1.07 54.06 21.81
N ASN A 47 -1.58 52.88 21.40
CA ASN A 47 -1.22 51.60 22.00
C ASN A 47 -0.19 50.92 21.11
N ASP A 48 1.10 51.14 21.38
CA ASP A 48 2.18 50.49 20.62
C ASP A 48 2.09 48.95 20.68
N HIS A 49 1.49 48.38 21.73
CA HIS A 49 1.18 46.95 21.81
C HIS A 49 -0.12 46.67 22.58
N LEU A 50 -0.93 45.73 22.09
CA LEU A 50 -2.08 45.21 22.83
C LEU A 50 -1.61 44.43 24.07
N THR A 51 -2.28 44.64 25.19
CA THR A 51 -2.08 43.78 26.37
C THR A 51 -2.70 42.40 26.12
N LEU A 52 -2.32 41.39 26.92
CA LEU A 52 -2.96 40.08 26.89
C LEU A 52 -4.49 40.16 27.02
N ALA A 53 -4.99 41.07 27.85
CA ALA A 53 -6.41 41.34 27.98
C ALA A 53 -7.04 41.90 26.70
N GLY A 54 -6.28 42.69 25.93
CA GLY A 54 -6.64 43.15 24.60
C GLY A 54 -6.81 42.00 23.61
N TYR A 55 -5.85 41.09 23.51
CA TYR A 55 -5.95 39.91 22.65
C TYR A 55 -7.11 38.99 23.04
N ALA A 56 -7.30 38.74 24.35
CA ALA A 56 -8.46 37.99 24.84
C ALA A 56 -9.78 38.69 24.50
N ALA A 57 -9.82 40.03 24.48
CA ALA A 57 -11.01 40.78 24.07
C ALA A 57 -11.28 40.65 22.56
N LEU A 58 -10.24 40.58 21.72
CA LEU A 58 -10.37 40.33 20.28
C LEU A 58 -10.84 38.90 19.99
N GLU A 59 -10.27 37.90 20.67
CA GLU A 59 -10.72 36.49 20.60
C GLU A 59 -12.20 36.37 20.98
N ASN A 60 -12.60 36.96 22.10
CA ASN A 60 -14.01 36.98 22.53
C ASN A 60 -14.91 37.69 21.50
N SER A 61 -14.40 38.73 20.85
CA SER A 61 -15.15 39.43 19.80
C SER A 61 -15.36 38.53 18.58
N ALA A 62 -14.39 37.69 18.21
CA ALA A 62 -14.57 36.71 17.14
C ALA A 62 -15.66 35.69 17.48
N ILE A 63 -15.66 35.16 18.72
CA ILE A 63 -16.70 34.24 19.20
C ILE A 63 -18.09 34.90 19.17
N GLU A 64 -18.18 36.15 19.63
CA GLU A 64 -19.43 36.92 19.62
C GLU A 64 -19.93 37.17 18.18
N LEU A 65 -19.04 37.47 17.22
CA LEU A 65 -19.41 37.64 15.80
C LEU A 65 -19.94 36.34 15.20
N THR A 66 -19.24 35.21 15.38
CA THR A 66 -19.69 33.89 14.88
C THR A 66 -21.03 33.49 15.49
N ARG A 67 -21.29 33.84 16.75
CA ARG A 67 -22.59 33.64 17.39
C ARG A 67 -23.69 34.49 16.75
N ILE A 68 -23.41 35.74 16.41
CA ILE A 68 -24.37 36.63 15.72
C ILE A 68 -24.67 36.09 14.32
N GLU A 69 -23.65 35.62 13.59
CA GLU A 69 -23.82 35.00 12.27
C GLU A 69 -24.75 33.78 12.33
N LEU A 70 -24.52 32.87 13.27
CA LEU A 70 -25.37 31.68 13.46
C LEU A 70 -26.82 32.07 13.80
N ALA A 71 -27.00 33.08 14.64
CA ALA A 71 -28.34 33.59 14.98
C ALA A 71 -29.06 34.16 13.74
N LEU A 72 -28.34 34.88 12.88
CA LEU A 72 -28.90 35.45 11.66
C LEU A 72 -29.16 34.41 10.58
N ALA A 73 -28.32 33.38 10.46
CA ALA A 73 -28.57 32.25 9.57
C ALA A 73 -29.86 31.50 9.95
N GLY A 74 -30.10 31.30 11.26
CA GLY A 74 -31.36 30.76 11.75
C GLY A 74 -32.57 31.64 11.41
N ALA A 75 -32.41 32.96 11.46
CA ALA A 75 -33.47 33.91 11.10
C ALA A 75 -33.80 33.89 9.58
N GLN A 76 -32.81 33.66 8.70
CA GLN A 76 -33.04 33.55 7.26
C GLN A 76 -33.98 32.38 6.90
N SER A 77 -33.85 31.26 7.60
CA SER A 77 -34.76 30.12 7.45
C SER A 77 -36.21 30.47 7.83
N MET A 78 -36.43 31.48 8.66
CA MET A 78 -37.77 31.94 9.03
C MET A 78 -38.37 32.91 8.00
N THR A 79 -37.52 33.59 7.21
CA THR A 79 -37.95 34.60 6.23
C THR A 79 -38.20 34.04 4.83
N SER A 80 -37.67 32.85 4.49
CA SER A 80 -37.81 32.26 3.14
C SER A 80 -39.18 31.66 2.83
N ALA A 81 -40.13 31.67 3.77
CA ALA A 81 -41.48 31.13 3.59
C ALA A 81 -42.50 32.24 3.23
N ASP A 82 -42.72 32.42 1.93
CA ASP A 82 -44.01 32.80 1.32
C ASP A 82 -44.65 34.16 1.67
N THR A 83 -43.88 35.23 1.87
CA THR A 83 -44.48 36.57 2.01
C THR A 83 -43.96 37.55 0.98
N SER A 84 -44.85 37.97 0.06
CA SER A 84 -44.63 38.93 -1.02
C SER A 84 -44.54 40.40 -0.54
N GLY A 85 -44.18 40.62 0.72
CA GLY A 85 -44.01 41.95 1.29
C GLY A 85 -42.77 42.02 2.18
N GLU A 86 -41.79 42.84 1.80
CA GLU A 86 -40.67 43.22 2.68
C GLU A 86 -41.22 43.85 3.96
N SER A 87 -41.12 43.13 5.08
CA SER A 87 -41.41 43.68 6.40
C SER A 87 -40.30 44.64 6.83
N GLU A 88 -40.62 45.69 7.57
CA GLU A 88 -39.61 46.60 8.12
C GLU A 88 -38.57 45.85 8.99
N ALA A 89 -38.99 44.76 9.62
CA ALA A 89 -38.10 43.87 10.39
C ALA A 89 -37.00 43.23 9.53
N THR A 90 -37.25 42.93 8.24
CA THR A 90 -36.23 42.35 7.36
C THR A 90 -35.17 43.39 7.02
N LYS A 91 -35.56 44.66 6.80
CA LYS A 91 -34.62 45.76 6.56
C LYS A 91 -33.66 45.99 7.72
N TYR A 92 -34.13 45.86 8.97
CA TYR A 92 -33.25 45.93 10.15
C TYR A 92 -32.26 44.77 10.21
N VAL A 93 -32.70 43.55 9.87
CA VAL A 93 -31.85 42.35 9.83
C VAL A 93 -30.80 42.46 8.72
N ASP A 94 -31.15 43.01 7.56
CA ASP A 94 -30.22 43.23 6.45
C ASP A 94 -29.20 44.32 6.77
N SER A 95 -29.62 45.42 7.40
CA SER A 95 -28.72 46.45 7.92
C SER A 95 -27.72 45.86 8.93
N LEU A 96 -28.21 45.07 9.89
CA LEU A 96 -27.38 44.37 10.87
C LEU A 96 -26.37 43.42 10.21
N ARG A 97 -26.73 42.77 9.09
CA ARG A 97 -25.83 41.91 8.33
C ARG A 97 -24.69 42.72 7.69
N GLY A 98 -24.99 43.90 7.14
CA GLY A 98 -23.96 44.80 6.59
C GLY A 98 -23.00 45.33 7.67
N ASP A 99 -23.53 45.66 8.85
CA ASP A 99 -22.70 46.06 10.00
C ASP A 99 -21.82 44.91 10.49
N LEU A 100 -22.39 43.69 10.53
CA LEU A 100 -21.70 42.47 10.94
C LEU A 100 -20.53 42.14 10.00
N THR A 101 -20.75 42.18 8.68
CA THR A 101 -19.68 41.95 7.70
C THR A 101 -18.57 42.98 7.86
N THR A 102 -18.93 44.26 8.06
CA THR A 102 -17.95 45.33 8.28
C THR A 102 -17.13 45.11 9.54
N ALA A 103 -17.78 44.77 10.67
CA ALA A 103 -17.10 44.51 11.93
C ALA A 103 -16.20 43.26 11.85
N ARG A 104 -16.64 42.24 11.13
CA ARG A 104 -15.88 41.01 10.88
C ARG A 104 -14.63 41.29 10.07
N ASP A 105 -14.75 42.02 8.96
CA ASP A 105 -13.60 42.36 8.10
C ASP A 105 -12.58 43.20 8.87
N GLN A 106 -13.04 44.16 9.69
CA GLN A 106 -12.16 44.95 10.56
C GLN A 106 -11.45 44.08 11.62
N LEU A 107 -12.16 43.16 12.27
CA LEU A 107 -11.57 42.25 13.25
C LEU A 107 -10.54 41.32 12.60
N HIS A 108 -10.87 40.75 11.43
CA HIS A 108 -9.98 39.91 10.65
C HIS A 108 -8.69 40.64 10.29
N GLN A 109 -8.79 41.86 9.73
CA GLN A 109 -7.61 42.67 9.39
C GLN A 109 -6.76 42.99 10.62
N THR A 110 -7.39 43.36 11.73
CA THR A 110 -6.68 43.66 13.00
C THR A 110 -5.94 42.43 13.51
N LEU A 111 -6.64 41.28 13.62
CA LEU A 111 -6.03 40.02 14.06
C LEU A 111 -4.90 39.56 13.13
N LEU A 112 -5.03 39.75 11.82
CA LEU A 112 -4.00 39.36 10.86
C LEU A 112 -2.75 40.25 10.95
N GLN A 113 -2.93 41.56 11.15
CA GLN A 113 -1.81 42.49 11.37
C GLN A 113 -1.06 42.12 12.66
N GLU A 114 -1.80 41.87 13.73
CA GLU A 114 -1.25 41.45 15.01
C GLU A 114 -0.55 40.09 14.93
N LEU A 115 -1.13 39.12 14.23
CA LEU A 115 -0.51 37.82 14.01
C LEU A 115 0.85 37.98 13.34
N ASN A 116 0.92 38.77 12.26
CA ASN A 116 2.16 39.00 11.54
C ASN A 116 3.22 39.71 12.41
N HIS A 117 2.81 40.64 13.27
CA HIS A 117 3.70 41.28 14.21
C HIS A 117 4.24 40.28 15.24
N LEU A 118 3.35 39.53 15.91
CA LEU A 118 3.71 38.53 16.90
C LEU A 118 4.59 37.42 16.32
N LEU A 119 4.32 36.96 15.10
CA LEU A 119 5.15 35.96 14.42
C LEU A 119 6.57 36.46 14.15
N LYS A 120 6.74 37.74 13.78
CA LYS A 120 8.08 38.33 13.58
C LYS A 120 8.85 38.42 14.89
N VAL A 121 8.21 38.90 15.95
CA VAL A 121 8.81 38.96 17.30
C VAL A 121 9.19 37.55 17.77
N PHE A 122 8.28 36.58 17.55
CA PHE A 122 8.52 35.18 17.90
C PHE A 122 9.67 34.56 17.09
N ALA A 123 9.83 34.93 15.81
CA ALA A 123 10.92 34.46 14.95
C ALA A 123 12.30 34.91 15.45
N GLU A 124 12.41 36.13 16.00
CA GLU A 124 13.66 36.70 16.48
C GLU A 124 14.12 36.09 17.81
N ALA A 125 13.17 35.79 18.70
CA ALA A 125 13.46 35.23 20.02
C ALA A 125 12.51 34.07 20.34
N PRO A 126 12.70 32.88 19.74
CA PRO A 126 11.81 31.74 19.96
C PRO A 126 11.96 31.12 21.37
N SER A 127 12.50 31.80 22.39
CA SER A 127 12.94 31.19 23.66
C SER A 127 11.86 31.04 24.74
N GLU A 128 10.59 31.22 24.44
CA GLU A 128 9.57 31.31 25.47
C GLU A 128 8.85 29.98 25.76
N GLU A 129 8.64 29.70 27.06
CA GLU A 129 7.70 28.68 27.50
C GLU A 129 6.31 28.97 26.91
N PRO A 130 5.47 27.95 26.66
CA PRO A 130 4.09 28.16 26.17
C PRO A 130 3.22 29.01 27.11
N SER A 131 3.67 29.22 28.36
CA SER A 131 3.08 30.07 29.39
C SER A 131 3.42 31.56 29.25
N SER A 132 4.27 31.94 28.31
CA SER A 132 4.68 33.33 28.16
C SER A 132 3.56 34.22 27.64
N VAL A 133 3.68 35.53 27.93
CA VAL A 133 2.69 36.51 27.48
C VAL A 133 2.60 36.52 25.96
N SER A 134 3.74 36.50 25.24
CA SER A 134 3.76 36.50 23.77
C SER A 134 3.10 35.26 23.19
N SER A 135 3.39 34.07 23.76
CA SER A 135 2.76 32.81 23.34
C SER A 135 1.26 32.81 23.58
N MET A 136 0.80 33.32 24.73
CA MET A 136 -0.62 33.45 25.03
C MET A 136 -1.32 34.44 24.09
N CYS A 137 -0.70 35.58 23.76
CA CYS A 137 -1.21 36.53 22.78
C CYS A 137 -1.33 35.88 21.38
N LEU A 138 -0.34 35.08 20.99
CA LEU A 138 -0.34 34.37 19.72
C LEU A 138 -1.43 33.29 19.68
N ILE A 139 -1.60 32.51 20.76
CA ILE A 139 -2.69 31.53 20.91
C ILE A 139 -4.05 32.22 20.78
N ALA A 140 -4.27 33.32 21.50
CA ALA A 140 -5.54 34.07 21.45
C ALA A 140 -5.83 34.62 20.05
N THR A 141 -4.80 35.14 19.37
CA THR A 141 -4.91 35.65 17.99
C THR A 141 -5.25 34.53 17.01
N CYS A 142 -4.57 33.39 17.08
CA CYS A 142 -4.86 32.22 16.26
C CYS A 142 -6.28 31.68 16.52
N ARG A 143 -6.71 31.59 17.78
CA ARG A 143 -8.08 31.19 18.11
C ARG A 143 -9.12 32.17 17.56
N GLY A 144 -8.85 33.47 17.65
CA GLY A 144 -9.70 34.50 17.03
C GLY A 144 -9.87 34.26 15.53
N LEU A 145 -8.78 34.06 14.80
CA LEU A 145 -8.81 33.79 13.35
C LEU A 145 -9.47 32.44 13.00
N VAL A 146 -9.24 31.39 13.81
CA VAL A 146 -9.90 30.08 13.67
C VAL A 146 -11.42 30.21 13.87
N ASN A 147 -11.87 30.97 14.88
CA ASN A 147 -13.29 31.21 15.13
C ASN A 147 -13.97 31.98 14.01
N LEU A 148 -13.22 32.84 13.32
CA LEU A 148 -13.66 33.47 12.08
C LEU A 148 -13.49 32.56 10.85
N GLY A 149 -12.93 31.34 10.95
CA GLY A 149 -12.76 30.45 9.79
C GLY A 149 -11.67 30.90 8.81
N HIS A 150 -10.73 31.75 9.23
CA HIS A 150 -9.61 32.26 8.41
C HIS A 150 -8.30 31.51 8.70
N THR A 151 -8.36 30.17 8.78
CA THR A 151 -7.18 29.34 9.08
C THR A 151 -6.11 29.41 7.98
N SER A 152 -6.51 29.58 6.72
CA SER A 152 -5.60 29.76 5.58
C SER A 152 -4.66 30.96 5.72
N ASP A 153 -5.14 32.03 6.35
CA ASP A 153 -4.37 33.27 6.49
C ASP A 153 -3.31 33.11 7.59
N ILE A 154 -3.63 32.31 8.62
CA ILE A 154 -2.65 31.89 9.63
C ILE A 154 -1.53 31.11 8.96
N TRP A 155 -1.87 30.09 8.17
CA TRP A 155 -0.88 29.26 7.48
C TRP A 155 -0.02 30.09 6.53
N SER A 156 -0.63 30.97 5.75
CA SER A 156 0.08 31.85 4.81
C SER A 156 1.07 32.78 5.52
N SER A 157 0.67 33.34 6.68
CA SER A 157 1.53 34.20 7.50
C SER A 157 2.70 33.42 8.10
N VAL A 158 2.44 32.23 8.64
CA VAL A 158 3.47 31.35 9.21
C VAL A 158 4.46 30.92 8.13
N VAL A 159 3.98 30.52 6.95
CA VAL A 159 4.85 30.11 5.84
C VAL A 159 5.75 31.27 5.39
N SER A 160 5.16 32.44 5.14
CA SER A 160 5.92 33.60 4.63
C SER A 160 6.97 34.10 5.63
N ILE A 161 6.68 34.07 6.93
CA ILE A 161 7.58 34.63 7.96
C ILE A 161 8.61 33.58 8.42
N LEU A 162 8.20 32.33 8.63
CA LEU A 162 9.04 31.32 9.32
C LEU A 162 9.63 30.25 8.39
N VAL A 163 8.99 29.95 7.26
CA VAL A 163 9.31 28.76 6.47
C VAL A 163 9.96 29.09 5.14
N GLU A 164 9.40 30.03 4.37
CA GLU A 164 9.75 30.30 2.98
C GLU A 164 11.25 30.58 2.80
N LYS A 165 11.81 31.51 3.58
CA LYS A 165 13.24 31.84 3.53
C LYS A 165 14.15 30.65 3.88
N GLN A 166 13.80 29.90 4.93
CA GLN A 166 14.59 28.74 5.33
C GLN A 166 14.52 27.62 4.28
N LEU A 167 13.36 27.43 3.66
CA LEU A 167 13.16 26.47 2.60
C LEU A 167 13.94 26.85 1.34
N GLU A 168 13.96 28.13 0.96
CA GLU A 168 14.79 28.66 -0.12
C GLU A 168 16.28 28.44 0.14
N ASP A 169 16.75 28.71 1.37
CA ASP A 169 18.15 28.47 1.77
C ASP A 169 18.51 26.97 1.69
N ILE A 170 17.61 26.07 2.11
CA ILE A 170 17.81 24.61 2.01
C ILE A 170 17.85 24.18 0.53
N ALA A 171 16.89 24.63 -0.27
CA ALA A 171 16.77 24.27 -1.69
C ALA A 171 17.93 24.81 -2.53
N GLY A 172 18.52 25.94 -2.14
CA GLY A 172 19.70 26.54 -2.77
C GLY A 172 21.04 25.96 -2.29
N SER A 173 21.06 25.18 -1.21
CA SER A 173 22.30 24.62 -0.66
C SER A 173 22.87 23.48 -1.52
N GLU A 174 24.19 23.43 -1.69
CA GLU A 174 24.85 22.33 -2.44
C GLU A 174 24.64 20.94 -1.80
N GLN A 175 24.40 20.90 -0.48
CA GLN A 175 24.25 19.65 0.28
C GLN A 175 22.81 19.12 0.36
N GLY A 176 21.81 19.99 0.15
CA GLY A 176 20.39 19.61 0.17
C GLY A 176 19.66 19.85 -1.17
N GLY A 177 20.34 20.46 -2.14
CA GLY A 177 19.70 21.17 -3.24
C GLY A 177 18.89 20.31 -4.20
N LEU A 178 17.69 20.79 -4.50
CA LEU A 178 16.85 20.34 -5.61
C LEU A 178 17.39 20.82 -6.98
N THR A 179 18.69 21.14 -7.07
CA THR A 179 19.31 21.71 -8.27
C THR A 179 19.63 20.62 -9.29
N VAL A 180 18.98 20.70 -10.45
CA VAL A 180 19.33 19.88 -11.61
C VAL A 180 20.72 20.33 -12.08
N ALA A 181 21.72 19.45 -12.00
CA ALA A 181 23.07 19.74 -12.49
C ALA A 181 22.99 20.24 -13.95
N SER A 182 23.51 21.43 -14.21
CA SER A 182 23.49 22.10 -15.52
C SER A 182 24.45 21.48 -16.55
N SER A 183 25.04 20.31 -16.28
CA SER A 183 25.97 19.64 -17.18
C SER A 183 25.38 18.35 -17.76
N GLY A 184 24.86 18.43 -18.99
CA GLY A 184 24.92 17.43 -20.08
C GLY A 184 24.54 15.95 -19.89
N ALA A 185 24.44 15.44 -18.68
CA ALA A 185 23.98 14.12 -18.31
C ALA A 185 22.87 14.34 -17.29
N ALA A 186 21.67 13.84 -17.57
CA ALA A 186 20.51 13.95 -16.67
C ALA A 186 20.80 13.21 -15.36
N ALA A 187 21.51 13.85 -14.43
CA ALA A 187 21.73 13.34 -13.09
C ALA A 187 20.36 13.30 -12.41
N ALA A 188 19.89 12.10 -12.12
CA ALA A 188 18.63 11.92 -11.44
C ALA A 188 18.73 12.47 -10.01
N VAL A 189 17.83 13.40 -9.68
CA VAL A 189 17.75 14.03 -8.37
C VAL A 189 17.21 13.04 -7.35
N LEU A 190 17.87 12.93 -6.20
CA LEU A 190 17.39 12.16 -5.05
C LEU A 190 16.78 13.10 -4.01
N LEU A 191 15.58 12.78 -3.51
CA LEU A 191 14.85 13.60 -2.55
C LEU A 191 15.27 13.35 -1.09
N THR A 192 15.88 12.20 -0.79
CA THR A 192 16.27 11.83 0.58
C THR A 192 17.16 12.89 1.26
N PRO A 193 18.25 13.39 0.64
CA PRO A 193 19.10 14.41 1.28
C PRO A 193 18.35 15.72 1.55
N PHE A 194 17.46 16.11 0.63
CA PHE A 194 16.61 17.29 0.79
C PHE A 194 15.68 17.15 2.00
N PHE A 195 14.92 16.04 2.08
CA PHE A 195 14.02 15.81 3.21
C PHE A 195 14.75 15.68 4.55
N GLU A 196 15.90 15.01 4.59
CA GLU A 196 16.72 14.94 5.81
C GLU A 196 17.21 16.33 6.24
N LYS A 197 17.58 17.20 5.30
CA LYS A 197 17.99 18.57 5.62
C LYS A 197 16.81 19.40 6.14
N VAL A 198 15.63 19.29 5.52
CA VAL A 198 14.40 19.93 6.01
C VAL A 198 14.08 19.46 7.43
N LYS A 199 14.14 18.14 7.70
CA LYS A 199 13.95 17.60 9.05
C LYS A 199 14.97 18.12 10.04
N ALA A 200 16.25 18.20 9.67
CA ALA A 200 17.28 18.72 10.55
C ALA A 200 17.07 20.20 10.91
N VAL A 201 16.63 21.03 9.96
CA VAL A 201 16.40 22.46 10.19
C VAL A 201 15.12 22.71 10.98
N PHE A 202 14.01 22.10 10.60
CA PHE A 202 12.69 22.35 11.21
C PHE A 202 12.40 21.47 12.42
N GLY A 203 13.10 20.34 12.59
CA GLY A 203 13.03 19.49 13.77
C GLY A 203 13.95 19.92 14.91
N SER A 204 14.81 20.92 14.68
CA SER A 204 15.65 21.48 15.74
C SER A 204 14.79 22.12 16.83
N GLN A 205 15.07 21.81 18.10
CA GLN A 205 14.39 22.43 19.25
C GLN A 205 14.55 23.95 19.32
N THR A 206 15.48 24.51 18.55
CA THR A 206 15.69 25.97 18.46
C THR A 206 14.90 26.61 17.33
N ASN A 207 14.28 25.82 16.45
CA ASN A 207 13.51 26.33 15.33
C ASN A 207 12.20 26.96 15.81
N ALA A 208 11.90 28.17 15.30
CA ALA A 208 10.67 28.88 15.62
C ALA A 208 9.41 28.09 15.27
N LEU A 209 9.37 27.40 14.11
CA LEU A 209 8.21 26.61 13.72
C LEU A 209 7.94 25.44 14.67
N ALA A 210 8.98 24.73 15.12
CA ALA A 210 8.84 23.62 16.05
C ALA A 210 8.23 24.09 17.38
N LYS A 211 8.72 25.20 17.92
CA LYS A 211 8.19 25.76 19.17
C LYS A 211 6.81 26.36 19.01
N LEU A 212 6.54 27.00 17.87
CA LEU A 212 5.21 27.50 17.53
C LEU A 212 4.19 26.34 17.50
N ASN A 213 4.56 25.21 16.91
CA ASN A 213 3.73 24.01 16.89
C ASN A 213 3.44 23.48 18.30
N GLU A 214 4.42 23.48 19.20
CA GLU A 214 4.19 23.12 20.61
C GLU A 214 3.25 24.10 21.32
N CYS A 215 3.44 25.40 21.11
CA CYS A 215 2.58 26.45 21.68
C CYS A 215 1.12 26.33 21.20
N LEU A 216 0.92 25.98 19.93
CA LEU A 216 -0.40 25.94 19.30
C LEU A 216 -1.06 24.56 19.31
N LYS A 217 -0.45 23.54 19.92
CA LYS A 217 -0.95 22.16 19.95
C LYS A 217 -2.37 22.04 20.53
N GLY A 218 -2.78 22.97 21.40
CA GLY A 218 -4.10 23.04 22.01
C GLY A 218 -5.14 23.89 21.27
N VAL A 219 -4.85 24.36 20.05
CA VAL A 219 -5.81 25.11 19.22
C VAL A 219 -6.51 24.15 18.28
N GLU A 220 -7.79 23.86 18.55
CA GLU A 220 -8.59 22.95 17.71
C GLU A 220 -8.72 23.49 16.27
N GLY A 221 -8.67 22.57 15.30
CA GLY A 221 -8.78 22.91 13.88
C GLY A 221 -7.53 23.50 13.23
N LEU A 222 -6.43 23.67 13.97
CA LEU A 222 -5.17 24.18 13.44
C LEU A 222 -4.15 23.07 13.16
N HIS A 223 -4.03 22.69 11.89
CA HIS A 223 -3.09 21.67 11.41
C HIS A 223 -1.77 22.30 10.94
N LEU A 224 -0.97 22.81 11.89
CA LEU A 224 0.21 23.63 11.57
C LEU A 224 1.27 22.90 10.74
N LEU A 225 1.75 21.73 11.17
CA LEU A 225 2.81 21.00 10.45
C LEU A 225 2.37 20.56 9.04
N PRO A 226 1.18 19.96 8.82
CA PRO A 226 0.71 19.64 7.48
C PRO A 226 0.64 20.84 6.53
N GLU A 227 0.06 21.96 6.98
CA GLU A 227 -0.20 23.10 6.09
C GLU A 227 0.98 24.06 5.96
N CYS A 228 1.81 24.20 6.99
CA CYS A 228 2.91 25.18 7.00
C CYS A 228 4.27 24.57 6.68
N LEU A 229 4.48 23.26 6.87
CA LEU A 229 5.75 22.61 6.54
C LEU A 229 5.58 21.60 5.42
N LEU A 230 4.72 20.60 5.62
CA LEU A 230 4.60 19.48 4.69
C LEU A 230 4.13 19.95 3.31
N ARG A 231 3.02 20.71 3.25
CA ARG A 231 2.47 21.21 1.99
C ARG A 231 3.45 22.11 1.22
N PRO A 232 4.08 23.14 1.80
CA PRO A 232 5.06 23.96 1.08
C PRO A 232 6.27 23.17 0.58
N VAL A 233 6.83 22.27 1.40
CA VAL A 233 7.97 21.44 1.01
C VAL A 233 7.62 20.54 -0.18
N LEU A 234 6.46 19.89 -0.15
CA LEU A 234 6.03 19.02 -1.25
C LEU A 234 5.69 19.81 -2.53
N LEU A 235 5.13 21.02 -2.40
CA LEU A 235 4.92 21.92 -3.53
C LEU A 235 6.23 22.41 -4.14
N ASP A 236 7.25 22.68 -3.32
CA ASP A 236 8.58 23.10 -3.80
C ASP A 236 9.25 21.99 -4.61
N VAL A 237 9.22 20.74 -4.11
CA VAL A 237 9.67 19.56 -4.87
C VAL A 237 8.94 19.45 -6.20
N GLN A 238 7.62 19.63 -6.18
CA GLN A 238 6.78 19.56 -7.36
C GLN A 238 7.14 20.61 -8.42
N GLN A 239 7.48 21.82 -8.00
CA GLN A 239 7.80 22.93 -8.91
C GLN A 239 9.22 22.84 -9.43
N ARG A 240 10.20 22.53 -8.57
CA ARG A 240 11.63 22.54 -8.94
C ARG A 240 12.07 21.28 -9.67
N VAL A 241 11.51 20.13 -9.31
CA VAL A 241 11.96 18.84 -9.86
C VAL A 241 10.79 17.95 -10.31
N PRO A 242 9.95 18.41 -11.25
CA PRO A 242 8.77 17.64 -11.70
C PRO A 242 9.14 16.29 -12.35
N SER A 243 10.38 16.09 -12.76
CA SER A 243 10.85 14.82 -13.33
C SER A 243 10.88 13.66 -12.33
N VAL A 244 10.93 13.91 -11.01
CA VAL A 244 10.96 12.82 -10.00
C VAL A 244 9.67 12.00 -9.98
N PHE A 245 8.56 12.57 -10.45
CA PHE A 245 7.26 11.90 -10.54
C PHE A 245 7.13 10.98 -11.77
N MET A 246 8.15 10.96 -12.64
CA MET A 246 8.18 10.15 -13.85
C MET A 246 9.08 8.93 -13.66
N PRO A 247 8.65 7.73 -14.08
CA PRO A 247 9.40 6.49 -13.87
C PRO A 247 10.50 6.29 -14.92
N THR A 248 11.07 7.39 -15.45
CA THR A 248 12.16 7.36 -16.45
C THR A 248 13.37 6.61 -15.92
N TYR A 249 13.63 6.75 -14.62
CA TYR A 249 14.64 5.98 -13.91
C TYR A 249 13.99 5.19 -12.78
N PRO A 250 13.72 3.87 -12.98
CA PRO A 250 12.91 3.09 -12.07
C PRO A 250 13.42 3.06 -10.62
N VAL A 251 14.74 2.89 -10.42
CA VAL A 251 15.33 2.80 -9.08
C VAL A 251 15.18 4.13 -8.32
N GLN A 252 15.54 5.24 -8.95
CA GLN A 252 15.42 6.56 -8.31
C GLN A 252 13.97 6.99 -8.10
N PHE A 253 13.07 6.63 -9.02
CA PHE A 253 11.63 6.86 -8.82
C PHE A 253 11.13 6.18 -7.53
N ALA A 254 11.52 4.92 -7.33
CA ALA A 254 11.19 4.14 -6.15
C ALA A 254 11.77 4.75 -4.86
N GLU A 255 13.05 5.14 -4.86
CA GLU A 255 13.72 5.78 -3.73
C GLU A 255 13.08 7.14 -3.38
N ASN A 256 12.77 7.95 -4.38
CA ASN A 256 12.14 9.26 -4.20
C ASN A 256 10.71 9.14 -3.67
N TYR A 257 9.94 8.17 -4.19
CA TYR A 257 8.61 7.87 -3.66
C TYR A 257 8.70 7.45 -2.19
N ALA A 258 9.61 6.53 -1.87
CA ALA A 258 9.85 6.07 -0.50
C ALA A 258 10.20 7.22 0.45
N ALA A 259 11.11 8.09 0.03
CA ALA A 259 11.55 9.24 0.80
C ALA A 259 10.41 10.23 1.06
N ALA A 260 9.59 10.52 0.04
CA ALA A 260 8.44 11.40 0.17
C ALA A 260 7.39 10.83 1.14
N GLN A 261 7.07 9.53 1.05
CA GLN A 261 6.14 8.87 1.96
C GLN A 261 6.67 8.80 3.40
N GLY A 262 7.97 8.53 3.56
CA GLY A 262 8.64 8.59 4.86
C GLY A 262 8.50 9.98 5.49
N PHE A 263 8.79 11.01 4.72
CA PHE A 263 8.67 12.41 5.15
C PHE A 263 7.24 12.79 5.53
N ILE A 264 6.24 12.43 4.73
CA ILE A 264 4.81 12.66 5.01
C ILE A 264 4.41 12.04 6.35
N ARG A 265 4.77 10.78 6.57
CA ARG A 265 4.43 10.03 7.80
C ARG A 265 5.11 10.61 9.03
N GLU A 266 6.37 10.99 8.93
CA GLU A 266 7.13 11.54 10.06
C GLU A 266 6.62 12.94 10.46
N VAL A 267 6.46 13.85 9.50
CA VAL A 267 5.99 15.22 9.76
C VAL A 267 4.49 15.25 10.12
N GLY A 268 3.73 14.32 9.54
CA GLY A 268 2.29 14.18 9.74
C GLY A 268 1.86 13.41 10.99
N ALA A 269 2.80 12.88 11.77
CA ALA A 269 2.52 12.03 12.90
C ALA A 269 1.57 12.72 13.92
N GLY A 270 0.50 12.02 14.30
CA GLY A 270 -0.55 12.53 15.19
C GLY A 270 -1.62 13.38 14.49
N GLN A 271 -1.55 13.58 13.18
CA GLN A 271 -2.56 14.28 12.37
C GLN A 271 -3.02 13.44 11.16
N GLU A 272 -2.97 12.12 11.28
CA GLU A 272 -3.28 11.16 10.21
C GLU A 272 -4.71 11.32 9.72
N ALA A 273 -5.68 11.50 10.62
CA ALA A 273 -7.08 11.68 10.27
C ALA A 273 -7.32 12.90 9.36
N TYR A 274 -6.57 13.99 9.60
CA TYR A 274 -6.63 15.18 8.78
C TYR A 274 -6.02 14.93 7.39
N LEU A 275 -4.81 14.35 7.34
CA LEU A 275 -4.10 14.07 6.10
C LEU A 275 -4.92 13.18 5.14
N MET A 276 -5.69 12.23 5.67
CA MET A 276 -6.59 11.37 4.88
C MET A 276 -7.70 12.15 4.15
N THR A 277 -8.04 13.35 4.62
CA THR A 277 -9.07 14.22 4.03
C THR A 277 -8.50 15.40 3.23
N ALA A 278 -7.19 15.61 3.29
CA ALA A 278 -6.52 16.76 2.69
C ALA A 278 -6.44 16.63 1.16
N SER A 279 -7.24 17.42 0.43
CA SER A 279 -7.32 17.35 -1.03
C SER A 279 -6.01 17.66 -1.75
N TRP A 280 -5.16 18.53 -1.17
CA TRP A 280 -3.85 18.84 -1.73
C TRP A 280 -2.89 17.64 -1.67
N LEU A 281 -3.00 16.80 -0.62
CA LEU A 281 -2.16 15.61 -0.48
C LEU A 281 -2.60 14.56 -1.51
N THR A 282 -3.91 14.34 -1.67
CA THR A 282 -4.43 13.48 -2.74
C THR A 282 -3.98 13.95 -4.12
N ALA A 283 -4.00 15.27 -4.38
CA ALA A 283 -3.53 15.84 -5.63
C ALA A 283 -2.01 15.64 -5.85
N PHE A 284 -1.21 15.73 -4.78
CA PHE A 284 0.22 15.43 -4.80
C PHE A 284 0.48 13.94 -5.07
N GLU A 285 -0.21 13.04 -4.38
CA GLU A 285 -0.10 11.59 -4.58
C GLU A 285 -0.45 11.17 -6.01
N ALA A 286 -1.48 11.78 -6.60
CA ALA A 286 -1.89 11.53 -7.98
C ALA A 286 -0.83 11.89 -9.04
N LYS A 287 0.19 12.69 -8.68
CA LYS A 287 1.30 13.00 -9.60
C LYS A 287 2.23 11.82 -9.82
N TRP A 288 2.42 10.98 -8.79
CA TRP A 288 3.27 9.81 -8.91
C TRP A 288 2.68 8.84 -9.92
N LYS A 289 3.41 8.59 -11.01
CA LYS A 289 3.01 7.64 -12.06
C LYS A 289 3.26 6.19 -11.65
N THR A 290 2.82 5.82 -10.44
CA THR A 290 2.97 4.49 -9.85
C THR A 290 2.44 3.42 -10.81
N ASN A 291 1.24 3.59 -11.36
CA ASN A 291 0.67 2.65 -12.33
C ASN A 291 1.60 2.34 -13.52
N VAL A 292 2.21 3.38 -14.09
CA VAL A 292 3.14 3.25 -15.23
C VAL A 292 4.42 2.57 -14.78
N TYR A 293 4.98 2.99 -13.64
CA TYR A 293 6.15 2.34 -13.03
C TYR A 293 5.93 0.84 -12.86
N PHE A 294 4.79 0.44 -12.30
CA PHE A 294 4.49 -0.98 -12.08
C PHE A 294 4.29 -1.75 -13.38
N SER A 295 3.61 -1.19 -14.37
CA SER A 295 3.48 -1.85 -15.68
C SER A 295 4.84 -2.03 -16.37
N LEU A 296 5.74 -1.05 -16.25
CA LEU A 296 7.11 -1.16 -16.76
C LEU A 296 7.89 -2.26 -16.04
N ARG A 297 7.90 -2.25 -14.70
CA ARG A 297 8.57 -3.28 -13.89
C ARG A 297 8.00 -4.67 -14.12
N GLN A 298 6.68 -4.80 -14.20
CA GLN A 298 6.01 -6.06 -14.50
C GLN A 298 6.47 -6.62 -15.85
N ARG A 299 6.56 -5.77 -16.87
CA ARG A 299 7.03 -6.16 -18.20
C ARG A 299 8.51 -6.52 -18.21
N GLU A 300 9.36 -5.76 -17.52
CA GLU A 300 10.80 -6.02 -17.38
C GLU A 300 11.03 -7.39 -16.72
N ILE A 301 10.40 -7.62 -15.57
CA ILE A 301 10.48 -8.89 -14.83
C ILE A 301 9.96 -10.03 -15.71
N ALA A 302 8.78 -9.89 -16.32
CA ALA A 302 8.22 -10.93 -17.20
C ALA A 302 9.13 -11.24 -18.41
N GLN A 303 9.79 -10.24 -18.99
CA GLN A 303 10.74 -10.44 -20.09
C GLN A 303 12.03 -11.12 -19.63
N GLN A 304 12.56 -10.74 -18.46
CA GLN A 304 13.73 -11.37 -17.88
C GLN A 304 13.43 -12.83 -17.50
N VAL A 305 12.33 -13.06 -16.81
CA VAL A 305 11.75 -14.38 -16.52
C VAL A 305 11.72 -15.25 -17.77
N ARG A 306 11.10 -14.77 -18.85
CA ARG A 306 11.03 -15.54 -20.10
C ARG A 306 12.42 -15.83 -20.64
N ARG A 307 13.31 -14.83 -20.69
CA ARG A 307 14.69 -15.05 -21.16
C ARG A 307 15.42 -16.10 -20.33
N GLU A 308 15.35 -16.03 -19.01
CA GLU A 308 16.05 -16.95 -18.10
C GLU A 308 15.44 -18.35 -18.13
N LEU A 309 14.11 -18.49 -18.07
CA LEU A 309 13.42 -19.78 -18.21
C LEU A 309 13.73 -20.51 -19.52
N PHE A 310 13.93 -19.77 -20.61
CA PHE A 310 14.18 -20.37 -21.93
C PHE A 310 15.67 -20.54 -22.25
N THR A 311 16.58 -20.05 -21.40
CA THR A 311 18.03 -20.16 -21.62
C THR A 311 18.73 -21.03 -20.59
N ARG A 312 18.14 -21.21 -19.41
CA ARG A 312 18.69 -22.02 -18.32
C ARG A 312 17.59 -22.90 -17.73
N GLU A 313 17.94 -24.17 -17.52
CA GLU A 313 17.22 -25.12 -16.66
C GLU A 313 17.28 -24.70 -15.17
N GLU A 314 17.09 -23.40 -14.87
CA GLU A 314 17.25 -22.86 -13.53
C GLU A 314 15.89 -22.64 -12.84
N ASN A 315 15.88 -22.97 -11.54
CA ASN A 315 14.76 -22.87 -10.63
C ASN A 315 14.24 -21.41 -10.51
N PRO A 316 12.92 -21.16 -10.60
CA PRO A 316 12.37 -19.79 -10.58
C PRO A 316 12.50 -19.08 -9.23
N LEU A 317 12.89 -19.78 -8.16
CA LEU A 317 13.03 -19.22 -6.82
C LEU A 317 13.99 -18.03 -6.74
N ALA A 318 15.08 -18.06 -7.51
CA ALA A 318 16.04 -16.96 -7.52
C ALA A 318 15.38 -15.66 -8.01
N ILE A 319 14.53 -15.74 -9.04
CA ILE A 319 13.81 -14.60 -9.62
C ILE A 319 12.71 -14.14 -8.66
N LEU A 320 11.94 -15.07 -8.11
CA LEU A 320 10.90 -14.78 -7.13
C LEU A 320 11.45 -14.02 -5.92
N ARG A 321 12.54 -14.51 -5.31
CA ARG A 321 13.16 -13.88 -4.15
C ARG A 321 13.82 -12.55 -4.49
N SER A 322 14.71 -12.52 -5.47
CA SER A 322 15.56 -11.35 -5.69
C SER A 322 14.88 -10.22 -6.47
N GLN A 323 14.01 -10.53 -7.43
CA GLN A 323 13.46 -9.50 -8.32
C GLN A 323 12.04 -9.09 -7.96
N ILE A 324 11.20 -10.05 -7.57
CA ILE A 324 9.80 -9.77 -7.23
C ILE A 324 9.70 -9.34 -5.77
N TRP A 325 10.17 -10.16 -4.83
CA TRP A 325 9.88 -9.92 -3.40
C TRP A 325 10.97 -9.19 -2.62
N LYS A 326 12.20 -9.08 -3.12
CA LYS A 326 13.23 -8.20 -2.53
C LYS A 326 13.10 -6.76 -3.05
N ASP A 327 13.23 -6.54 -4.36
CA ASP A 327 13.23 -5.19 -4.94
C ASP A 327 11.81 -4.58 -5.00
N ALA A 328 10.83 -5.31 -5.54
CA ALA A 328 9.44 -4.83 -5.56
C ALA A 328 8.72 -5.04 -4.21
N GLY A 329 9.12 -6.03 -3.40
CA GLY A 329 8.58 -6.20 -2.05
C GLY A 329 8.98 -5.08 -1.06
N ALA A 330 10.19 -4.52 -1.19
CA ALA A 330 10.58 -3.32 -0.44
C ALA A 330 9.67 -2.11 -0.77
N LEU A 331 9.31 -1.97 -2.05
CA LEU A 331 8.35 -0.96 -2.51
C LEU A 331 6.91 -1.26 -2.10
N ALA A 332 6.52 -2.54 -2.07
CA ALA A 332 5.21 -2.99 -1.64
C ALA A 332 4.94 -2.67 -0.16
N ARG A 333 5.97 -2.65 0.70
CA ARG A 333 5.86 -2.15 2.09
C ARG A 333 5.51 -0.66 2.17
N LEU A 334 5.90 0.11 1.16
CA LEU A 334 5.66 1.56 1.09
C LEU A 334 4.40 1.91 0.29
N MET A 335 3.91 0.96 -0.50
CA MET A 335 2.71 1.06 -1.33
C MET A 335 1.96 -0.27 -1.29
N PRO A 336 1.07 -0.46 -0.32
CA PRO A 336 0.32 -1.71 -0.18
C PRO A 336 -0.48 -2.09 -1.45
N GLN A 337 -0.87 -1.11 -2.25
CA GLN A 337 -1.56 -1.28 -3.55
C GLN A 337 -0.77 -2.11 -4.59
N LEU A 338 0.49 -2.42 -4.32
CA LEU A 338 1.38 -3.19 -5.19
C LEU A 338 1.46 -4.65 -4.85
N ILE A 339 1.08 -4.99 -3.63
CA ILE A 339 1.08 -6.37 -3.15
C ILE A 339 0.26 -7.25 -4.11
N PRO A 340 -0.98 -6.87 -4.53
CA PRO A 340 -1.72 -7.64 -5.52
C PRO A 340 -0.98 -7.82 -6.86
N ARG A 341 -0.20 -6.83 -7.29
CA ARG A 341 0.57 -6.90 -8.54
C ARG A 341 1.78 -7.81 -8.44
N CYS A 342 2.46 -7.81 -7.29
CA CYS A 342 3.58 -8.73 -7.02
C CYS A 342 3.09 -10.19 -6.93
N LEU A 343 1.90 -10.41 -6.34
CA LEU A 343 1.24 -11.71 -6.32
C LEU A 343 0.85 -12.16 -7.73
N HIS A 344 0.29 -11.26 -8.54
CA HIS A 344 -0.03 -11.57 -9.94
C HIS A 344 1.21 -11.98 -10.74
N LEU A 345 2.32 -11.25 -10.59
CA LEU A 345 3.61 -11.60 -11.19
C LEU A 345 4.12 -12.98 -10.76
N THR A 346 3.96 -13.30 -9.48
CA THR A 346 4.32 -14.61 -8.91
C THR A 346 3.50 -15.72 -9.58
N CYS A 347 2.18 -15.55 -9.66
CA CYS A 347 1.28 -16.50 -10.32
C CYS A 347 1.58 -16.67 -11.82
N ASP A 348 1.83 -15.57 -12.54
CA ASP A 348 2.14 -15.59 -13.96
C ASP A 348 3.46 -16.34 -14.24
N LEU A 349 4.50 -16.05 -13.44
CA LEU A 349 5.80 -16.70 -13.53
C LEU A 349 5.68 -18.21 -13.28
N LEU A 350 5.02 -18.59 -12.19
CA LEU A 350 4.81 -20.00 -11.87
C LEU A 350 4.05 -20.68 -13.01
N SER A 351 2.93 -20.10 -13.47
CA SER A 351 2.13 -20.67 -14.56
C SER A 351 2.93 -20.84 -15.86
N ALA A 352 3.78 -19.87 -16.22
CA ALA A 352 4.65 -19.97 -17.39
C ALA A 352 5.69 -21.10 -17.24
N TRP A 353 6.27 -21.26 -16.06
CA TRP A 353 7.19 -22.35 -15.75
C TRP A 353 6.52 -23.72 -15.79
N GLN A 354 5.32 -23.82 -15.21
CA GLN A 354 4.52 -25.04 -15.29
C GLN A 354 4.23 -25.41 -16.76
N GLY A 355 3.84 -24.43 -17.59
CA GLY A 355 3.64 -24.64 -19.02
C GLY A 355 4.89 -25.14 -19.74
N HIS A 356 6.07 -24.60 -19.40
CA HIS A 356 7.34 -25.06 -19.94
C HIS A 356 7.63 -26.52 -19.57
N ILE A 357 7.50 -26.88 -18.29
CA ILE A 357 7.70 -28.27 -17.81
C ILE A 357 6.76 -29.22 -18.55
N SER A 358 5.46 -28.90 -18.62
CA SER A 358 4.48 -29.74 -19.31
C SER A 358 4.80 -29.91 -20.80
N SER A 359 5.32 -28.88 -21.47
CA SER A 359 5.72 -28.99 -22.88
C SER A 359 6.90 -29.93 -23.10
N GLN A 360 7.84 -29.99 -22.15
CA GLN A 360 9.00 -30.88 -22.22
C GLN A 360 8.64 -32.32 -21.85
N THR A 361 7.75 -32.50 -20.87
CA THR A 361 7.44 -33.83 -20.31
C THR A 361 6.39 -34.62 -21.11
N MET A 362 5.47 -33.94 -21.80
CA MET A 362 4.40 -34.59 -22.59
C MET A 362 4.86 -35.10 -23.96
N SER A 363 6.10 -34.81 -24.39
CA SER A 363 6.64 -35.23 -25.69
C SER A 363 6.97 -36.73 -25.80
N GLY A 364 6.85 -37.49 -24.71
CA GLY A 364 7.02 -38.95 -24.68
C GLY A 364 8.48 -39.44 -24.75
N SER A 365 9.45 -38.53 -24.91
CA SER A 365 10.90 -38.79 -24.97
C SER A 365 11.67 -37.91 -23.98
N THR A 366 11.10 -37.66 -22.81
CA THR A 366 11.73 -36.84 -21.76
C THR A 366 12.95 -37.57 -21.21
N ASP A 367 14.10 -36.90 -21.19
CA ASP A 367 15.29 -37.43 -20.52
C ASP A 367 14.98 -37.67 -19.02
N PRO A 368 15.30 -38.85 -18.46
CA PRO A 368 15.03 -39.15 -17.06
C PRO A 368 15.74 -38.22 -16.06
N GLY A 369 16.92 -37.70 -16.40
CA GLY A 369 17.63 -36.73 -15.56
C GLY A 369 16.88 -35.39 -15.48
N LEU A 370 16.38 -34.91 -16.63
CA LEU A 370 15.56 -33.70 -16.68
C LEU A 370 14.22 -33.85 -15.94
N ALA A 371 13.59 -35.03 -16.01
CA ALA A 371 12.37 -35.29 -15.24
C ALA A 371 12.62 -35.25 -13.73
N LEU A 372 13.73 -35.84 -13.27
CA LEU A 372 14.13 -35.82 -11.86
C LEU A 372 14.48 -34.39 -11.38
N SER A 373 15.16 -33.60 -12.21
CA SER A 373 15.47 -32.20 -11.87
C SER A 373 14.20 -31.37 -11.70
N PHE A 374 13.22 -31.52 -12.61
CA PHE A 374 11.92 -30.87 -12.46
C PHE A 374 11.16 -31.31 -11.20
N CYS A 375 11.15 -32.60 -10.87
CA CYS A 375 10.52 -33.08 -9.62
C CYS A 375 11.14 -32.42 -8.37
N LYS A 376 12.47 -32.32 -8.33
CA LYS A 376 13.21 -31.68 -7.24
C LYS A 376 12.94 -30.18 -7.16
N ASP A 377 13.00 -29.48 -8.28
CA ASP A 377 12.77 -28.03 -8.33
C ASP A 377 11.35 -27.66 -7.95
N LEU A 378 10.35 -28.36 -8.50
CA LEU A 378 8.94 -28.15 -8.18
C LEU A 378 8.67 -28.39 -6.69
N SER A 379 9.26 -29.44 -6.11
CA SER A 379 9.14 -29.73 -4.68
C SER A 379 9.79 -28.64 -3.83
N THR A 380 10.97 -28.17 -4.23
CA THR A 380 11.71 -27.09 -3.54
C THR A 380 10.93 -25.77 -3.58
N VAL A 381 10.37 -25.41 -4.74
CA VAL A 381 9.54 -24.21 -4.89
C VAL A 381 8.26 -24.32 -4.05
N SER A 382 7.64 -25.50 -4.05
CA SER A 382 6.46 -25.76 -3.22
C SER A 382 6.74 -25.63 -1.73
N SER A 383 7.90 -26.07 -1.24
CA SER A 383 8.26 -25.91 0.17
C SER A 383 8.62 -24.47 0.54
N GLU A 384 9.24 -23.74 -0.39
CA GLU A 384 9.63 -22.35 -0.19
C GLU A 384 8.45 -21.38 -0.18
N LEU A 385 7.39 -21.70 -0.94
CA LEU A 385 6.16 -20.92 -0.94
C LEU A 385 5.24 -21.23 0.25
N ASP A 386 5.54 -22.27 1.03
CA ASP A 386 4.75 -22.67 2.19
C ASP A 386 4.76 -21.55 3.25
N PRO A 387 3.59 -20.98 3.61
CA PRO A 387 3.45 -20.00 4.68
C PRO A 387 4.09 -20.42 6.01
N ASP A 388 4.02 -21.71 6.33
CA ASP A 388 4.44 -22.27 7.62
C ASP A 388 5.94 -22.60 7.65
N ALA A 389 6.61 -22.59 6.49
CA ALA A 389 8.04 -22.82 6.40
C ALA A 389 8.80 -21.60 6.93
N ALA A 390 9.35 -21.71 8.14
CA ALA A 390 10.13 -20.65 8.76
C ALA A 390 11.32 -20.23 7.89
N GLY A 391 11.38 -18.94 7.53
CA GLY A 391 12.42 -18.38 6.65
C GLY A 391 12.23 -18.71 5.17
N GLY A 392 11.09 -19.30 4.80
CA GLY A 392 10.69 -19.51 3.42
C GLY A 392 10.11 -18.25 2.79
N LEU A 393 10.14 -18.19 1.46
CA LEU A 393 9.56 -17.08 0.69
C LEU A 393 8.07 -16.85 1.01
N GLY A 394 7.29 -17.89 1.28
CA GLY A 394 5.87 -17.76 1.66
C GLY A 394 5.67 -16.90 2.90
N SER A 395 6.47 -17.14 3.94
CA SER A 395 6.45 -16.35 5.18
C SER A 395 6.85 -14.88 4.94
N ASP A 396 7.86 -14.62 4.09
CA ASP A 396 8.29 -13.27 3.72
C ASP A 396 7.18 -12.51 2.97
N ILE A 397 6.46 -13.18 2.07
CA ILE A 397 5.36 -12.59 1.31
C ILE A 397 4.23 -12.17 2.25
N ILE A 398 3.86 -13.00 3.23
CA ILE A 398 2.82 -12.69 4.21
C ILE A 398 3.23 -11.51 5.09
N ASN A 399 4.48 -11.50 5.54
CA ASN A 399 5.02 -10.39 6.33
C ASN A 399 5.01 -9.07 5.56
N ILE A 400 5.32 -9.10 4.26
CA ILE A 400 5.25 -7.92 3.38
C ILE A 400 3.79 -7.51 3.12
N ALA A 401 2.88 -8.47 3.01
CA ALA A 401 1.48 -8.21 2.72
C ALA A 401 0.75 -7.48 3.86
N GLY A 402 1.19 -7.70 5.10
CA GLY A 402 0.57 -7.16 6.31
C GLY A 402 -0.68 -7.94 6.73
N GLU A 403 -1.15 -7.67 7.95
CA GLU A 403 -2.23 -8.43 8.60
C GLU A 403 -3.54 -8.41 7.81
N GLU A 404 -3.87 -7.28 7.17
CA GLU A 404 -5.12 -7.11 6.42
C GLU A 404 -5.25 -8.04 5.20
N MET A 405 -4.13 -8.43 4.58
CA MET A 405 -4.11 -9.27 3.38
C MET A 405 -3.56 -10.68 3.62
N ALA A 406 -3.14 -11.00 4.85
CA ALA A 406 -2.49 -12.26 5.20
C ALA A 406 -3.33 -13.48 4.82
N ASP A 407 -4.63 -13.48 5.14
CA ASP A 407 -5.54 -14.60 4.83
C ASP A 407 -5.68 -14.84 3.33
N GLY A 408 -5.86 -13.75 2.56
CA GLY A 408 -6.02 -13.83 1.11
C GLY A 408 -4.73 -14.30 0.42
N VAL A 409 -3.57 -13.85 0.88
CA VAL A 409 -2.26 -14.29 0.40
C VAL A 409 -2.02 -15.76 0.71
N THR A 410 -2.32 -16.18 1.95
CA THR A 410 -2.17 -17.58 2.40
C THR A 410 -2.99 -18.53 1.52
N GLN A 411 -4.26 -18.18 1.24
CA GLN A 411 -5.11 -18.97 0.36
C GLN A 411 -4.57 -19.04 -1.08
N LEU A 412 -4.06 -17.93 -1.61
CA LEU A 412 -3.48 -17.89 -2.95
C LEU A 412 -2.20 -18.74 -3.05
N LEU A 413 -1.33 -18.67 -2.04
CA LEU A 413 -0.12 -19.50 -1.96
C LEU A 413 -0.47 -20.99 -1.88
N ALA A 414 -1.47 -21.36 -1.07
CA ALA A 414 -1.96 -22.74 -0.98
C ALA A 414 -2.41 -23.28 -2.35
N VAL A 415 -3.16 -22.49 -3.13
CA VAL A 415 -3.58 -22.87 -4.50
C VAL A 415 -2.37 -23.06 -5.42
N CYS A 416 -1.35 -22.20 -5.33
CA CYS A 416 -0.13 -22.35 -6.12
C CYS A 416 0.63 -23.63 -5.74
N ILE A 417 0.78 -23.88 -4.45
CA ILE A 417 1.42 -25.08 -3.89
C ILE A 417 0.74 -26.36 -4.38
N ASP A 418 -0.59 -26.42 -4.30
CA ASP A 418 -1.35 -27.58 -4.76
C ASP A 418 -1.17 -27.86 -6.25
N ARG A 419 -1.09 -26.80 -7.07
CA ARG A 419 -0.80 -26.93 -8.51
C ARG A 419 0.60 -27.46 -8.77
N LEU A 420 1.60 -26.99 -8.03
CA LEU A 420 2.98 -27.47 -8.15
C LEU A 420 3.08 -28.95 -7.73
N LYS A 421 2.49 -29.33 -6.60
CA LYS A 421 2.44 -30.73 -6.11
C LYS A 421 1.76 -31.67 -7.09
N ARG A 422 0.66 -31.23 -7.72
CA ARG A 422 0.00 -31.99 -8.80
C ARG A 422 0.94 -32.21 -9.97
N GLN A 423 1.64 -31.16 -10.41
CA GLN A 423 2.57 -31.27 -11.53
C GLN A 423 3.75 -32.18 -11.23
N VAL A 424 4.30 -32.18 -9.99
CA VAL A 424 5.30 -33.17 -9.56
C VAL A 424 4.79 -34.58 -9.80
N SER A 425 3.55 -34.86 -9.38
CA SER A 425 2.94 -36.17 -9.52
C SER A 425 2.77 -36.59 -10.99
N GLU A 426 2.41 -35.64 -11.87
CA GLU A 426 2.29 -35.87 -13.32
C GLU A 426 3.64 -36.21 -13.98
N VAL A 427 4.69 -35.47 -13.63
CA VAL A 427 6.06 -35.71 -14.14
C VAL A 427 6.59 -37.06 -13.63
N GLU A 428 6.42 -37.35 -12.34
CA GLU A 428 6.78 -38.64 -11.74
C GLU A 428 6.06 -39.80 -12.44
N ALA A 429 4.74 -39.67 -12.66
CA ALA A 429 3.95 -40.71 -13.32
C ALA A 429 4.43 -40.99 -14.75
N CYS A 430 4.82 -39.94 -15.50
CA CYS A 430 5.38 -40.10 -16.84
C CYS A 430 6.73 -40.85 -16.81
N LEU A 431 7.60 -40.51 -15.85
CA LEU A 431 8.89 -41.16 -15.66
C LEU A 431 8.72 -42.64 -15.26
N ILE A 432 7.84 -42.92 -14.29
CA ILE A 432 7.51 -44.29 -13.85
C ILE A 432 7.00 -45.10 -15.03
N LYS A 433 6.02 -44.58 -15.78
CA LYS A 433 5.46 -45.25 -16.95
C LYS A 433 6.53 -45.58 -18.00
N SER A 434 7.46 -44.67 -18.24
CA SER A 434 8.58 -44.89 -19.18
C SER A 434 9.48 -46.05 -18.72
N LEU A 435 9.89 -46.06 -17.46
CA LEU A 435 10.72 -47.12 -16.89
C LEU A 435 10.00 -48.47 -16.86
N VAL A 436 8.73 -48.49 -16.42
CA VAL A 436 7.92 -49.71 -16.41
C VAL A 436 7.76 -50.27 -17.83
N ASN A 437 7.53 -49.42 -18.84
CA ASN A 437 7.45 -49.85 -20.24
C ASN A 437 8.78 -50.39 -20.78
N ALA A 438 9.92 -50.00 -20.22
CA ALA A 438 11.22 -50.58 -20.56
C ALA A 438 11.47 -51.94 -19.88
N VAL A 439 11.06 -52.07 -18.61
CA VAL A 439 11.29 -53.25 -17.77
C VAL A 439 10.32 -54.39 -18.08
N VAL A 440 9.02 -54.11 -18.17
CA VAL A 440 7.96 -55.11 -18.32
C VAL A 440 8.15 -56.02 -19.54
N PRO A 441 8.56 -55.55 -20.73
CA PRO A 441 8.85 -56.44 -21.86
C PRO A 441 9.97 -57.45 -21.58
N LYS A 442 10.98 -57.10 -20.77
CA LYS A 442 12.07 -58.02 -20.39
C LYS A 442 11.57 -59.15 -19.49
N LEU A 443 10.54 -58.90 -18.70
CA LEU A 443 9.89 -59.89 -17.84
C LEU A 443 9.04 -60.92 -18.61
N GLU A 444 8.85 -60.77 -19.93
CA GLU A 444 8.11 -61.76 -20.74
C GLU A 444 8.79 -63.13 -20.84
N GLY A 445 10.07 -63.22 -20.46
CA GLY A 445 10.80 -64.48 -20.37
C GLY A 445 10.12 -65.53 -19.47
N VAL A 446 9.25 -65.11 -18.54
CA VAL A 446 8.45 -66.01 -17.69
C VAL A 446 7.61 -67.02 -18.47
N LYS A 447 7.14 -66.65 -19.68
CA LYS A 447 6.36 -67.54 -20.56
C LYS A 447 7.14 -68.78 -21.00
N GLN A 448 8.47 -68.73 -20.98
CA GLN A 448 9.34 -69.82 -21.42
C GLN A 448 9.61 -70.83 -20.31
N ILE A 449 9.32 -70.50 -19.04
CA ILE A 449 9.63 -71.33 -17.87
C ILE A 449 8.99 -72.73 -17.97
N PRO A 450 7.69 -72.89 -18.27
CA PRO A 450 7.09 -74.24 -18.29
C PRO A 450 7.70 -75.15 -19.36
N VAL A 451 8.01 -74.61 -20.54
CA VAL A 451 8.67 -75.35 -21.63
C VAL A 451 10.05 -75.83 -21.19
N LEU A 452 10.84 -74.93 -20.60
CA LEU A 452 12.18 -75.25 -20.12
C LEU A 452 12.14 -76.31 -19.01
N TYR A 453 11.17 -76.25 -18.11
CA TYR A 453 11.02 -77.22 -17.02
C TYR A 453 10.59 -78.61 -17.52
N ARG A 454 9.65 -78.66 -18.48
CA ARG A 454 9.24 -79.92 -19.15
C ARG A 454 10.40 -80.60 -19.87
N MET A 455 11.32 -79.83 -20.46
CA MET A 455 12.40 -80.37 -21.29
C MET A 455 13.63 -80.82 -20.51
N THR A 456 13.84 -80.37 -19.26
CA THR A 456 15.18 -80.48 -18.63
C THR A 456 15.24 -81.28 -17.33
N ALA A 457 14.15 -81.82 -16.79
CA ALA A 457 14.12 -82.60 -15.55
C ALA A 457 14.98 -82.02 -14.41
N LYS A 458 15.07 -80.69 -14.35
CA LYS A 458 15.97 -79.97 -13.43
C LYS A 458 15.39 -79.97 -12.01
N SER A 459 16.29 -80.02 -11.04
CA SER A 459 15.99 -79.75 -9.64
C SER A 459 15.47 -78.32 -9.45
N ALA A 460 14.84 -78.05 -8.30
CA ALA A 460 14.36 -76.71 -7.96
C ALA A 460 15.49 -75.66 -8.12
N PRO A 461 15.20 -74.50 -8.74
CA PRO A 461 16.21 -73.47 -9.00
C PRO A 461 16.72 -72.83 -7.71
N THR A 462 18.04 -72.60 -7.64
CA THR A 462 18.72 -71.90 -6.52
C THR A 462 19.07 -70.45 -6.85
N THR A 463 18.87 -70.01 -8.10
CA THR A 463 19.14 -68.66 -8.58
C THR A 463 17.99 -68.17 -9.45
N HIS A 464 17.82 -66.85 -9.58
CA HIS A 464 16.84 -66.25 -10.48
C HIS A 464 17.19 -66.52 -11.96
N SER A 465 16.20 -66.34 -12.82
CA SER A 465 16.36 -66.54 -14.28
C SER A 465 17.03 -65.34 -14.95
N ALA A 466 17.78 -65.55 -16.03
CA ALA A 466 18.51 -64.50 -16.75
C ALA A 466 17.65 -63.32 -17.26
N TYR A 467 16.35 -63.53 -17.48
CA TYR A 467 15.44 -62.43 -17.85
C TYR A 467 15.21 -61.44 -16.69
N VAL A 468 15.41 -61.89 -15.45
CA VAL A 468 15.33 -61.04 -14.24
C VAL A 468 16.56 -60.12 -14.17
N ASP A 469 17.76 -60.62 -14.51
CA ASP A 469 18.97 -59.77 -14.61
C ASP A 469 18.83 -58.69 -15.69
N ASN A 470 18.25 -59.07 -16.83
CA ASN A 470 17.98 -58.12 -17.92
C ASN A 470 16.93 -57.06 -17.54
N ALA A 471 16.04 -57.36 -16.60
CA ALA A 471 15.04 -56.42 -16.10
C ALA A 471 15.62 -55.52 -14.99
N SER A 472 16.40 -56.08 -14.06
CA SER A 472 17.00 -55.37 -12.93
C SER A 472 18.17 -54.47 -13.33
N SER A 473 18.90 -54.81 -14.40
CA SER A 473 19.97 -53.96 -14.95
C SER A 473 19.46 -52.58 -15.37
N ILE A 474 18.28 -52.49 -15.99
CA ILE A 474 17.67 -51.19 -16.36
C ILE A 474 17.48 -50.28 -15.15
N LEU A 475 17.03 -50.84 -14.03
CA LEU A 475 16.79 -50.10 -12.78
C LEU A 475 18.10 -49.76 -12.07
N THR A 476 19.08 -50.65 -12.15
CA THR A 476 20.40 -50.46 -11.53
C THR A 476 21.20 -49.40 -12.29
N ASP A 477 21.15 -49.42 -13.62
CA ASP A 477 21.77 -48.40 -14.48
C ASP A 477 21.14 -47.02 -14.24
N PHE A 478 19.80 -46.97 -14.10
CA PHE A 478 19.08 -45.75 -13.75
C PHE A 478 19.54 -45.21 -12.38
N ALA A 479 19.58 -46.07 -11.35
CA ALA A 479 20.02 -45.70 -10.01
C ALA A 479 21.47 -45.18 -10.03
N GLN A 480 22.38 -45.95 -10.63
CA GLN A 480 23.80 -45.61 -10.69
C GLN A 480 24.04 -44.27 -11.41
N LYS A 481 23.24 -43.96 -12.43
CA LYS A 481 23.38 -42.72 -13.20
C LYS A 481 22.87 -41.48 -12.45
N TYR A 482 21.80 -41.59 -11.66
CA TYR A 482 21.10 -40.41 -11.13
C TYR A 482 21.09 -40.29 -9.59
N SER A 483 21.38 -41.35 -8.83
CA SER A 483 21.35 -41.31 -7.36
C SER A 483 22.33 -40.32 -6.73
N LYS A 484 23.38 -39.91 -7.45
CA LYS A 484 24.34 -38.91 -6.95
C LYS A 484 23.70 -37.53 -6.74
N ASP A 485 22.85 -37.11 -7.67
CA ASP A 485 22.32 -35.74 -7.72
C ASP A 485 20.84 -35.68 -7.26
N TYR A 486 20.14 -36.81 -7.31
CA TYR A 486 18.70 -36.96 -7.06
C TYR A 486 18.36 -38.21 -6.22
N SER A 487 19.14 -38.50 -5.18
CA SER A 487 19.01 -39.73 -4.36
C SER A 487 17.56 -39.99 -3.90
N ASP A 488 16.89 -38.97 -3.34
CA ASP A 488 15.57 -39.13 -2.75
C ASP A 488 14.49 -39.32 -3.82
N GLU A 489 14.56 -38.57 -4.91
CA GLU A 489 13.65 -38.69 -6.05
C GLU A 489 13.82 -40.05 -6.75
N VAL A 490 15.06 -40.50 -6.96
CA VAL A 490 15.38 -41.81 -7.55
C VAL A 490 14.83 -42.94 -6.69
N ASN A 491 15.03 -42.91 -5.37
CA ASN A 491 14.51 -43.94 -4.47
C ASN A 491 12.98 -44.01 -4.52
N LYS A 492 12.29 -42.86 -4.49
CA LYS A 492 10.82 -42.80 -4.60
C LYS A 492 10.32 -43.39 -5.92
N VAL A 493 10.97 -43.05 -7.04
CA VAL A 493 10.61 -43.57 -8.37
C VAL A 493 10.86 -45.07 -8.45
N LEU A 494 12.01 -45.56 -7.99
CA LEU A 494 12.37 -46.98 -8.05
C LEU A 494 11.42 -47.86 -7.23
N ILE A 495 10.99 -47.41 -6.04
CA ILE A 495 10.00 -48.14 -5.23
C ILE A 495 8.70 -48.30 -6.02
N ARG A 496 8.16 -47.20 -6.57
CA ARG A 496 6.90 -47.25 -7.33
C ARG A 496 7.01 -48.07 -8.62
N VAL A 497 8.11 -47.95 -9.35
CA VAL A 497 8.39 -48.79 -10.54
C VAL A 497 8.47 -50.26 -10.15
N GLY A 498 9.11 -50.58 -9.02
CA GLY A 498 9.20 -51.91 -8.46
C GLY A 498 7.82 -52.51 -8.17
N ASP A 499 6.96 -51.76 -7.47
CA ASP A 499 5.60 -52.18 -7.13
C ASP A 499 4.76 -52.45 -8.40
N GLU A 500 4.78 -51.53 -9.37
CA GLU A 500 4.01 -51.67 -10.61
C GLU A 500 4.54 -52.82 -11.50
N CYS A 501 5.86 -53.01 -11.54
CA CYS A 501 6.44 -54.16 -12.24
C CYS A 501 6.11 -55.49 -11.55
N ALA A 502 6.11 -55.53 -10.21
CA ALA A 502 5.78 -56.72 -9.44
C ALA A 502 4.32 -57.14 -9.65
N GLU A 503 3.37 -56.19 -9.65
CA GLU A 503 1.96 -56.45 -9.93
C GLU A 503 1.76 -57.02 -11.34
N ARG A 504 2.29 -56.35 -12.37
CA ARG A 504 2.21 -56.84 -13.76
C ARG A 504 2.90 -58.19 -13.96
N PHE A 505 3.98 -58.45 -13.23
CA PHE A 505 4.65 -59.74 -13.27
C PHE A 505 3.79 -60.83 -12.62
N ALA A 506 3.17 -60.56 -11.47
CA ALA A 506 2.28 -61.49 -10.79
C ALA A 506 1.07 -61.88 -11.65
N GLU A 507 0.44 -60.92 -12.33
CA GLU A 507 -0.64 -61.18 -13.29
C GLU A 507 -0.18 -62.12 -14.42
N ARG A 508 1.01 -61.88 -14.95
CA ARG A 508 1.59 -62.72 -16.02
C ARG A 508 1.92 -64.12 -15.53
N CYS A 509 2.48 -64.26 -14.33
CA CYS A 509 2.72 -65.55 -13.70
C CYS A 509 1.42 -66.33 -13.55
N LYS A 510 0.35 -65.68 -13.07
CA LYS A 510 -0.98 -66.28 -12.94
C LYS A 510 -1.51 -66.78 -14.29
N ALA A 511 -1.41 -65.97 -15.35
CA ALA A 511 -1.84 -66.38 -16.69
C ALA A 511 -1.04 -67.57 -17.24
N VAL A 512 0.26 -67.65 -16.95
CA VAL A 512 1.09 -68.80 -17.32
C VAL A 512 0.66 -70.06 -16.56
N LEU A 513 0.40 -69.95 -15.25
CA LEU A 513 -0.05 -71.07 -14.41
C LEU A 513 -1.43 -71.60 -14.85
N GLU A 514 -2.40 -70.72 -15.10
CA GLU A 514 -3.74 -71.11 -15.58
C GLU A 514 -3.69 -71.84 -16.93
N LYS A 515 -2.78 -71.42 -17.82
CA LYS A 515 -2.55 -72.09 -19.11
C LYS A 515 -1.94 -73.48 -18.93
N GLU A 516 -1.01 -73.64 -17.99
CA GLU A 516 -0.39 -74.94 -17.67
C GLU A 516 -1.37 -75.91 -17.00
N GLU A 517 -2.21 -75.42 -16.08
CA GLU A 517 -3.29 -76.22 -15.49
C GLU A 517 -4.30 -76.69 -16.55
N SER A 518 -4.67 -75.80 -17.47
CA SER A 518 -5.56 -76.13 -18.58
C SER A 518 -4.96 -77.22 -19.47
N LEU A 519 -3.68 -77.10 -19.83
CA LEU A 519 -2.96 -78.12 -20.61
C LEU A 519 -2.88 -79.47 -19.87
N SER A 520 -2.64 -79.46 -18.56
CA SER A 520 -2.57 -80.67 -17.74
C SER A 520 -3.93 -81.39 -17.66
N ARG A 521 -5.03 -80.63 -17.52
CA ARG A 521 -6.41 -81.16 -17.55
C ARG A 521 -6.75 -81.80 -18.91
N PHE A 522 -6.35 -81.18 -20.01
CA PHE A 522 -6.51 -81.77 -21.35
C PHE A 522 -5.73 -83.08 -21.49
N THR A 523 -4.47 -83.14 -21.05
CA THR A 523 -3.66 -84.38 -21.14
C THR A 523 -4.18 -85.52 -20.26
N HIS A 524 -4.91 -85.23 -19.18
CA HIS A 524 -5.56 -86.24 -18.34
C HIS A 524 -6.93 -86.72 -18.87
N GLN A 525 -7.58 -85.98 -19.78
CA GLN A 525 -8.83 -86.42 -20.42
C GLN A 525 -8.61 -87.27 -21.69
N THR A 526 -7.41 -87.21 -22.28
CA THR A 526 -7.03 -87.98 -23.49
C THR A 526 -6.24 -89.27 -23.21
N LYS A 527 -6.02 -89.61 -21.94
CA LYS A 527 -5.54 -90.93 -21.49
C LYS A 527 -6.71 -91.67 -20.88
#